data_AF-A0A971YX50-F1
#
_entry.id   AF-A0A971YX50-F1
#
_cell.length_a   1.000
_cell.length_b   1.000
_cell.length_c   1.000
_cell.angle_alpha   90.00
_cell.angle_beta   90.00
_cell.angle_gamma   90.00
#
_symmetry.space_group_name_H-M   'P 1'
#
loop_
_entity.id
_entity.type
_entity.pdbx_description
1 polymer ?
#
loop_
_entity_poly.entity_id
_entity_poly.type
_entity_poly.pdbx_seq_one_letter_code
_entity_poly.pdbx_strand_id
1 'polypeptide(L)'
;MGLLSTTVKANTDINDEVLANNMLAMASAGASAYLAATLASTTPELRAMYASALNQVVAGHSALVELTTKRGWDKPYDPPIQQLTEAYQKAQTVIRDHR
;
A
#
# COMPACT_ATOMS: atom_id res chain seq x y z
N MET A 1 -0.25 -6.76 -22.24
CA MET A 1 0.34 -6.70 -20.88
C MET A 1 1.24 -7.91 -20.62
N GLY A 2 2.32 -8.10 -21.38
CA GLY A 2 3.13 -9.35 -21.29
C GLY A 2 4.60 -9.07 -21.01
N LEU A 3 5.26 -8.37 -21.93
CA LEU A 3 6.72 -8.22 -21.92
C LEU A 3 7.24 -7.29 -20.82
N LEU A 4 6.56 -6.17 -20.53
CA LEU A 4 6.97 -5.27 -19.44
C LEU A 4 6.80 -5.91 -18.06
N SER A 5 5.74 -6.71 -17.86
CA SER A 5 5.50 -7.42 -16.60
C SER A 5 6.53 -8.52 -16.36
N THR A 6 6.94 -9.25 -17.40
CA THR A 6 7.96 -10.30 -17.30
C THR A 6 9.36 -9.74 -17.10
N THR A 7 9.72 -8.63 -17.76
CA THR A 7 11.05 -8.01 -17.60
C THR A 7 11.21 -7.31 -16.25
N VAL A 8 10.13 -6.73 -15.70
CA VAL A 8 10.12 -6.16 -14.34
C VAL A 8 10.18 -7.27 -13.28
N LYS A 9 9.44 -8.38 -13.44
CA LYS A 9 9.54 -9.54 -12.54
C LYS A 9 10.91 -10.23 -12.58
N ALA A 10 11.59 -10.24 -13.72
CA ALA A 10 12.89 -10.89 -13.87
C ALA A 10 14.05 -10.12 -13.22
N ASN A 11 13.89 -8.82 -12.97
CA ASN A 11 14.94 -7.93 -12.44
C ASN A 11 14.56 -7.25 -11.11
N THR A 12 13.43 -7.61 -10.51
CA THR A 12 12.99 -7.06 -9.23
C THR A 12 12.33 -8.17 -8.44
N ASP A 13 12.86 -8.45 -7.25
CA ASP A 13 12.36 -9.49 -6.35
C ASP A 13 11.02 -9.05 -5.71
N ILE A 14 9.95 -9.09 -6.51
CA ILE A 14 8.61 -8.67 -6.11
C ILE A 14 7.93 -9.83 -5.39
N ASN A 15 7.99 -9.81 -4.06
CA ASN A 15 7.28 -10.75 -3.20
C ASN A 15 5.93 -10.18 -2.70
N ASP A 16 5.15 -11.00 -1.99
CA ASP A 16 3.82 -10.62 -1.52
C ASP A 16 3.84 -9.45 -0.52
N GLU A 17 4.91 -9.31 0.27
CA GLU A 17 5.10 -8.17 1.18
C GLU A 17 5.26 -6.87 0.39
N VAL A 18 6.09 -6.87 -0.66
CA VAL A 18 6.28 -5.71 -1.54
C VAL A 18 4.97 -5.35 -2.25
N LEU A 19 4.22 -6.35 -2.72
CA LEU A 19 2.90 -6.13 -3.34
C LEU A 19 1.91 -5.52 -2.34
N ALA A 20 1.81 -6.07 -1.13
CA ALA A 20 0.90 -5.58 -0.10
C ALA A 20 1.24 -4.13 0.31
N ASN A 21 2.53 -3.82 0.49
CA ASN A 21 2.99 -2.47 0.79
C ASN A 21 2.66 -1.47 -0.33
N ASN A 22 2.83 -1.87 -1.59
CA ASN A 22 2.42 -1.05 -2.73
C ASN A 22 0.89 -0.83 -2.75
N MET A 23 0.11 -1.89 -2.51
CA MET A 23 -1.35 -1.78 -2.43
C MET A 23 -1.82 -0.87 -1.29
N LEU A 24 -1.18 -0.90 -0.11
CA LEU A 24 -1.46 0.02 0.99
C LEU A 24 -1.20 1.48 0.59
N ALA A 25 -0.07 1.76 -0.06
CA ALA A 25 0.27 3.09 -0.55
C ALA A 25 -0.74 3.58 -1.61
N MET A 26 -1.10 2.73 -2.58
CA MET A 26 -2.12 3.03 -3.59
C MET A 26 -3.49 3.27 -2.98
N ALA A 27 -3.90 2.47 -1.99
CA ALA A 27 -5.18 2.65 -1.31
C ALA A 27 -5.22 3.96 -0.51
N SER A 28 -4.13 4.34 0.17
CA SER A 28 -4.02 5.65 0.84
C SER A 28 -4.13 6.83 -0.14
N ALA A 29 -3.46 6.73 -1.29
CA ALA A 29 -3.56 7.73 -2.35
C ALA A 29 -4.98 7.79 -2.95
N GLY A 30 -5.59 6.63 -3.20
CA GLY A 30 -6.97 6.51 -3.68
C GLY A 30 -7.99 7.10 -2.72
N ALA A 31 -7.85 6.84 -1.41
CA ALA A 31 -8.70 7.42 -0.39
C ALA A 31 -8.60 8.95 -0.37
N SER A 32 -7.37 9.49 -0.44
CA SER A 32 -7.15 10.94 -0.54
C SER A 32 -7.81 11.55 -1.77
N ALA A 33 -7.70 10.88 -2.93
CA ALA A 33 -8.32 11.33 -4.17
C ALA A 33 -9.86 11.29 -4.09
N TYR A 34 -10.45 10.21 -3.57
CA TYR A 34 -11.91 10.12 -3.41
C TYR A 34 -12.47 11.10 -2.38
N LEU A 35 -11.72 11.38 -1.31
CA LEU A 35 -12.08 12.43 -0.35
C LEU A 35 -12.09 13.80 -1.04
N ALA A 36 -11.02 14.15 -1.75
CA ALA A 36 -10.94 15.40 -2.48
C ALA A 36 -12.08 15.55 -3.51
N ALA A 37 -12.37 14.49 -4.27
CA ALA A 37 -13.48 14.46 -5.23
C ALA A 37 -14.84 14.61 -4.54
N THR A 38 -15.05 13.98 -3.39
CA THR A 38 -16.27 14.11 -2.59
C THR A 38 -16.49 15.57 -2.16
N LEU A 39 -15.44 16.24 -1.69
CA LEU A 39 -15.50 17.63 -1.23
C LEU A 39 -15.66 18.63 -2.38
N ALA A 40 -15.03 18.38 -3.53
CA ALA A 40 -15.10 19.25 -4.70
C ALA A 40 -16.37 19.08 -5.55
N SER A 41 -17.13 18.00 -5.33
CA SER A 41 -18.34 17.71 -6.10
C SER A 41 -19.40 18.78 -5.90
N THR A 42 -19.99 19.27 -6.99
CA THR A 42 -21.05 20.28 -6.98
C THR A 42 -22.45 19.68 -6.92
N THR A 43 -22.62 18.41 -7.28
CA THR A 43 -23.92 17.71 -7.25
C THR A 43 -23.99 16.67 -6.12
N PRO A 44 -25.17 16.45 -5.51
CA PRO A 44 -25.37 15.42 -4.49
C PRO A 44 -25.06 14.00 -4.98
N GLU A 45 -25.40 13.68 -6.23
CA GLU A 45 -25.26 12.35 -6.81
C GLU A 45 -23.78 11.97 -6.97
N LEU A 46 -22.95 12.88 -7.51
CA LEU A 46 -21.51 12.65 -7.63
C LEU A 46 -20.84 12.58 -6.27
N ARG A 47 -21.24 13.44 -5.33
CA ARG A 47 -20.75 13.40 -3.96
C ARG A 47 -21.02 12.05 -3.29
N ALA A 48 -22.24 11.53 -3.44
CA ALA A 48 -22.61 10.22 -2.90
C ALA A 48 -21.81 9.08 -3.54
N MET A 49 -21.58 9.14 -4.86
CA MET A 49 -20.77 8.16 -5.58
C MET A 49 -19.32 8.12 -5.06
N TYR A 50 -18.66 9.27 -4.97
CA TYR A 50 -17.27 9.34 -4.49
C TYR A 50 -17.15 8.99 -3.00
N ALA A 51 -18.13 9.37 -2.17
CA ALA A 51 -18.17 8.97 -0.77
C ALA A 51 -18.32 7.45 -0.61
N SER A 52 -19.12 6.80 -1.45
CA SER A 52 -19.24 5.35 -1.47
C SER A 52 -17.93 4.67 -1.87
N ALA A 53 -17.26 5.18 -2.92
CA ALA A 53 -15.96 4.68 -3.35
C ALA A 53 -14.88 4.87 -2.27
N LEU A 54 -14.86 6.02 -1.59
CA LEU A 54 -13.99 6.28 -0.44
C LEU A 54 -14.16 5.20 0.64
N ASN A 55 -15.40 4.89 1.02
CA ASN A 55 -15.68 3.86 2.02
C ASN A 55 -15.15 2.48 1.61
N GLN A 56 -15.29 2.12 0.33
CA GLN A 56 -14.77 0.86 -0.19
C GLN A 56 -13.23 0.81 -0.12
N VAL A 57 -12.56 1.90 -0.48
CA VAL A 57 -11.09 1.99 -0.40
C VAL A 57 -10.60 1.92 1.04
N VAL A 58 -11.27 2.60 1.99
CA VAL A 58 -10.93 2.53 3.41
C VAL A 58 -11.11 1.11 3.97
N ALA A 59 -12.19 0.42 3.59
CA ALA A 59 -12.40 -0.97 3.99
C ALA A 59 -11.32 -1.90 3.41
N GLY A 60 -10.97 -1.73 2.13
CA GLY A 60 -9.89 -2.48 1.48
C GLY A 60 -8.52 -2.22 2.11
N HIS A 61 -8.19 -0.96 2.40
CA HIS A 61 -6.97 -0.58 3.12
C HIS A 61 -6.91 -1.26 4.49
N SER A 62 -8.02 -1.26 5.24
CA SER A 62 -8.09 -1.89 6.57
C SER A 62 -7.85 -3.39 6.49
N ALA A 63 -8.42 -4.07 5.49
CA ALA A 63 -8.18 -5.49 5.26
C ALA A 63 -6.72 -5.80 4.90
N LEU A 64 -6.06 -4.91 4.13
CA LEU A 64 -4.63 -5.04 3.81
C LEU A 64 -3.76 -4.86 5.06
N VAL A 65 -4.06 -3.88 5.93
CA VAL A 65 -3.34 -3.69 7.21
C VAL A 65 -3.47 -4.93 8.10
N GLU A 66 -4.68 -5.50 8.18
CA GLU A 66 -4.90 -6.74 8.92
C GLU A 66 -4.07 -7.89 8.34
N LEU A 67 -4.03 -8.01 7.01
CA LEU A 67 -3.22 -9.02 6.33
C LEU A 67 -1.72 -8.85 6.60
N THR A 68 -1.15 -7.64 6.43
CA THR A 68 0.28 -7.40 6.64
C THR A 68 0.69 -7.65 8.10
N THR A 69 -0.18 -7.28 9.04
CA THR A 69 0.01 -7.54 10.47
C THR A 69 -0.04 -9.04 10.77
N LYS A 70 -1.04 -9.77 10.26
CA LYS A 70 -1.16 -11.23 10.46
C LYS A 70 -0.03 -12.03 9.83
N ARG A 71 0.52 -11.54 8.72
CA ARG A 71 1.69 -12.15 8.05
C ARG A 71 3.01 -11.81 8.74
N GLY A 72 3.01 -10.91 9.73
CA GLY A 72 4.20 -10.46 10.44
C GLY A 72 5.14 -9.58 9.60
N TRP A 73 4.67 -9.08 8.46
CA TRP A 73 5.42 -8.16 7.61
C TRP A 73 5.46 -6.77 8.21
N ASP A 74 4.34 -6.35 8.78
CA ASP A 74 4.21 -5.14 9.57
C ASP A 74 4.03 -5.51 11.05
N LYS A 75 4.70 -4.78 11.93
CA LYS A 75 4.74 -5.03 13.38
C LYS A 75 4.46 -3.73 14.13
N PRO A 76 3.23 -3.21 14.04
CA PRO A 76 2.90 -1.86 14.49
C PRO A 76 3.09 -1.65 16.00
N TYR A 77 3.11 -2.73 16.77
CA TYR A 77 3.27 -2.71 18.24
C TYR A 77 4.71 -2.92 18.72
N ASP A 78 5.66 -3.19 17.82
CA ASP A 78 7.07 -3.28 18.21
C ASP A 78 7.57 -1.89 18.64
N PRO A 79 8.58 -1.80 19.54
CA PRO A 79 9.17 -0.53 19.90
C PRO A 79 9.67 0.25 18.68
N PRO A 80 9.51 1.59 18.61
CA PRO A 80 9.89 2.38 17.43
C PRO A 80 11.35 2.17 16.99
N ILE A 81 12.26 2.01 17.95
CA ILE A 81 13.67 1.75 17.66
C ILE A 81 13.88 0.40 16.95
N GLN A 82 13.08 -0.61 17.31
CA GLN A 82 13.12 -1.92 16.68
C GLN A 82 12.56 -1.84 15.26
N GLN A 83 11.41 -1.18 15.07
CA GLN A 83 10.83 -0.98 13.73
C GLN A 83 11.82 -0.27 12.78
N LEU A 84 12.47 0.80 13.24
CA LEU A 84 13.50 1.51 12.47
C LEU A 84 14.72 0.63 12.16
N THR A 85 15.16 -0.18 13.12
CA THR A 85 16.29 -1.10 12.94
C THR A 85 15.98 -2.16 11.89
N GLU A 86 14.79 -2.75 11.95
CA GLU A 86 14.33 -3.75 10.97
C GLU A 86 14.20 -3.14 9.57
N ALA A 87 13.63 -1.92 9.46
CA ALA A 87 13.53 -1.21 8.18
C ALA A 87 14.91 -0.91 7.58
N TYR A 88 15.87 -0.48 8.41
CA TYR A 88 17.25 -0.23 7.97
C TYR A 88 17.95 -1.51 7.50
N GLN A 89 17.79 -2.61 8.22
CA GLN A 89 18.35 -3.92 7.84
C GLN A 89 17.75 -4.44 6.53
N LYS A 90 16.43 -4.28 6.33
CA LYS A 90 15.75 -4.58 5.06
C LYS A 90 16.35 -3.75 3.91
N ALA A 91 16.52 -2.44 4.11
CA ALA A 91 17.12 -1.57 3.09
C ALA A 91 18.57 -1.98 2.74
N GLN A 92 19.40 -2.30 3.74
CA GLN A 92 20.76 -2.80 3.50
C GLN A 92 20.79 -4.10 2.70
N THR A 93 19.87 -5.02 2.99
CA THR A 93 19.77 -6.30 2.28
C THR A 93 19.45 -6.08 0.81
N VAL A 94 18.45 -5.24 0.50
CA VAL A 94 18.10 -4.89 -0.89
C VAL A 94 19.29 -4.28 -1.63
N ILE A 95 20.02 -3.36 -1.00
CA ILE A 95 21.21 -2.73 -1.60
C ILE A 95 22.33 -3.75 -1.84
N ARG A 96 22.55 -4.69 -0.91
CA ARG A 96 23.58 -5.73 -1.04
C ARG A 96 23.24 -6.71 -2.15
N ASP A 97 22.00 -7.14 -2.25
CA ASP A 97 21.57 -8.19 -3.17
C ASP A 97 21.49 -7.70 -4.64
N HIS A 98 21.58 -6.39 -4.87
CA HIS A 98 21.58 -5.74 -6.19
C HIS A 98 22.90 -5.00 -6.50
N ARG A 99 24.00 -5.35 -5.83
CA ARG A 99 25.35 -4.88 -6.15
C ARG A 99 26.14 -5.98 -6.88
#